data_AF-X0S7X6-F1
#
_entry.id   AF-X0S7X6-F1
#
_cell.length_a   1.000
_cell.length_b   1.000
_cell.length_c   1.000
_cell.angle_alpha   90.00
_cell.angle_beta   90.00
_cell.angle_gamma   90.00
#
_symmetry.space_group_name_H-M   'P 1'
#
loop_
_entity.id
_entity.type
_entity.pdbx_description
1 polymer ?
#
loop_
_entity_poly.entity_id
_entity_poly.type
_entity_poly.pdbx_seq_one_letter_code
_entity_poly.pdbx_strand_id
1 'polypeptide(L)'
;FGLDTLRGVTAHACFPFLAANVRASSGGQWDGVAPYAIFNLDGVRVAVLGLTTIQTVTLNWPGHIEDIRVEDPISTAARLVPQLRKEADVVIALTHQGLIPDTVLAAGVSGIDFIVGGHSNTSVDRWLWVGDTLVAQAGSYGRALGRIDFIVRKGESGSRVVSVNGKNRAWNDLPRPPLGKRYPTGPLVVIDESVPRDPCILAAYRPYRVRMHDRLSRVVGRAGDAVRIGNPRSAQSPAGNLVADAIRWFARSDVALVDTGSVARGIPAGPITVGTLFNMINGYTRQNIVTLEMTGADLTRSLADWLGGTDKLRAHVSGASFRFTRNGDMAEISDFKVKGEPLDPRRSYTLAAQAYVIMDLIKSAPNAIVVAD
;
A
#
# COMPACT_ATOMS: atom_id res chain seq x y z
N PHE A 1 -5.88 -10.83 4.56
CA PHE A 1 -7.02 -10.89 5.50
C PHE A 1 -8.31 -11.38 4.84
N GLY A 2 -8.45 -11.29 3.51
CA GLY A 2 -9.58 -11.89 2.78
C GLY A 2 -10.87 -11.07 2.85
N LEU A 3 -11.82 -11.38 1.97
CA LEU A 3 -13.09 -10.67 1.86
C LEU A 3 -13.99 -10.87 3.08
N ASP A 4 -13.92 -12.01 3.76
CA ASP A 4 -14.72 -12.25 4.97
C ASP A 4 -14.31 -11.35 6.13
N THR A 5 -13.01 -11.09 6.29
CA THR A 5 -12.54 -10.09 7.27
C THR A 5 -13.03 -8.70 6.88
N LEU A 6 -13.00 -8.35 5.59
CA LEU A 6 -13.52 -7.06 5.12
C LEU A 6 -15.02 -6.93 5.42
N ARG A 7 -15.83 -7.95 5.10
CA ARG A 7 -17.26 -8.01 5.46
C ARG A 7 -17.48 -7.87 6.97
N GLY A 8 -16.65 -8.53 7.76
CA GLY A 8 -16.69 -8.40 9.22
C GLY A 8 -16.43 -6.96 9.67
N VAL A 9 -15.39 -6.30 9.14
CA VAL A 9 -15.06 -4.91 9.50
C VAL A 9 -16.13 -3.93 9.02
N THR A 10 -16.64 -4.08 7.80
CA THR A 10 -17.67 -3.19 7.25
C THR A 10 -18.99 -3.31 8.03
N ALA A 11 -19.35 -4.51 8.49
CA ALA A 11 -20.52 -4.73 9.34
C ALA A 11 -20.41 -4.06 10.72
N HIS A 12 -19.20 -3.85 11.25
CA HIS A 12 -18.99 -3.18 12.54
C HIS A 12 -18.92 -1.65 12.41
N ALA A 13 -18.72 -1.11 11.21
CA ALA A 13 -18.52 0.32 11.01
C ALA A 13 -19.85 1.09 11.03
N CYS A 14 -19.88 2.21 11.74
CA CYS A 14 -21.01 3.13 11.74
C CYS A 14 -20.93 4.18 10.60
N PHE A 15 -20.09 3.93 9.60
CA PHE A 15 -19.88 4.79 8.44
C PHE A 15 -19.71 3.94 7.17
N PRO A 16 -20.08 4.47 5.99
CA PRO A 16 -20.05 3.70 4.77
C PRO A 16 -18.61 3.47 4.26
N PHE A 17 -18.36 2.28 3.73
CA PHE A 17 -17.17 2.00 2.93
C PHE A 17 -17.50 2.26 1.47
N LEU A 18 -16.69 3.08 0.80
CA LEU A 18 -16.99 3.57 -0.55
C LEU A 18 -15.97 3.06 -1.57
N ALA A 19 -16.44 2.38 -2.61
CA ALA A 19 -15.64 1.97 -3.77
C ALA A 19 -16.54 1.64 -4.98
N ALA A 20 -16.81 2.64 -5.82
CA ALA A 20 -17.68 2.51 -7.00
C ALA A 20 -17.12 1.60 -8.09
N ASN A 21 -15.79 1.51 -8.19
CA ASN A 21 -15.13 0.69 -9.19
C ASN A 21 -14.81 -0.72 -8.68
N VAL A 22 -15.18 -1.08 -7.45
CA VAL A 22 -15.12 -2.46 -6.95
C VAL A 22 -16.48 -3.12 -7.22
N ARG A 23 -16.51 -4.12 -8.08
CA ARG A 23 -17.72 -4.75 -8.60
C ARG A 23 -17.70 -6.24 -8.33
N ALA A 24 -18.86 -6.85 -8.14
CA ALA A 24 -18.92 -8.31 -8.06
C ALA A 24 -18.54 -8.92 -9.40
N SER A 25 -17.81 -10.03 -9.39
CA SER A 25 -17.46 -10.77 -10.61
C SER A 25 -18.69 -11.25 -11.38
N SER A 26 -19.79 -11.54 -10.67
CA SER A 26 -21.12 -11.85 -11.24
C SER A 26 -21.82 -10.65 -11.90
N GLY A 27 -21.26 -9.44 -11.78
CA GLY A 27 -21.87 -8.19 -12.23
C GLY A 27 -22.56 -7.42 -11.11
N GLY A 28 -22.77 -6.12 -11.32
CA GLY A 28 -23.35 -5.23 -10.30
C GLY A 28 -22.33 -4.68 -9.29
N GLN A 29 -22.79 -3.87 -8.35
CA GLN A 29 -21.97 -3.34 -7.26
C GLN A 29 -21.62 -4.48 -6.29
N TRP A 30 -20.39 -4.54 -5.79
CA TRP A 30 -20.05 -5.51 -4.75
C TRP A 30 -20.72 -5.13 -3.42
N ASP A 31 -21.32 -6.09 -2.74
CA ASP A 31 -22.21 -5.86 -1.59
C ASP A 31 -21.49 -5.33 -0.33
N GLY A 32 -20.18 -5.54 -0.22
CA GLY A 32 -19.39 -5.04 0.91
C GLY A 32 -19.05 -3.55 0.87
N VAL A 33 -19.35 -2.83 -0.21
CA VAL A 33 -19.06 -1.39 -0.37
C VAL A 33 -20.16 -0.67 -1.16
N ALA A 34 -20.45 0.57 -0.79
CA ALA A 34 -21.31 1.45 -1.59
C ALA A 34 -20.48 2.20 -2.66
N PRO A 35 -21.06 2.62 -3.79
CA PRO A 35 -20.31 3.39 -4.78
C PRO A 35 -20.02 4.82 -4.31
N TYR A 36 -21.01 5.43 -3.66
CA TYR A 36 -20.94 6.78 -3.14
C TYR A 36 -21.92 6.95 -1.97
N ALA A 37 -21.78 8.05 -1.25
CA ALA A 37 -22.76 8.52 -0.26
C ALA A 37 -23.05 10.01 -0.48
N ILE A 38 -24.29 10.44 -0.24
CA ILE A 38 -24.67 11.86 -0.28
C ILE A 38 -25.04 12.30 1.13
N PHE A 39 -24.36 13.34 1.61
CA PHE A 39 -24.59 13.95 2.91
C PHE A 39 -25.31 15.30 2.71
N ASN A 40 -26.27 15.61 3.57
CA ASN A 40 -26.87 16.94 3.63
C ASN A 40 -26.33 17.67 4.86
N LEU A 41 -25.58 18.75 4.63
CA LEU A 41 -24.92 19.54 5.67
C LEU A 41 -25.47 20.96 5.60
N ASP A 42 -26.40 21.28 6.51
CA ASP A 42 -27.08 22.59 6.58
C ASP A 42 -27.62 23.06 5.21
N GLY A 43 -28.23 22.13 4.47
CA GLY A 43 -28.81 22.39 3.16
C GLY A 43 -27.83 22.30 1.99
N VAL A 44 -26.52 22.07 2.22
CA VAL A 44 -25.53 21.74 1.18
C VAL A 44 -25.46 20.23 1.00
N ARG A 45 -25.77 19.75 -0.20
CA ARG A 45 -25.65 18.33 -0.56
C ARG A 45 -24.23 18.03 -1.04
N VAL A 46 -23.53 17.14 -0.36
CA VAL A 46 -22.16 16.73 -0.67
C VAL A 46 -22.16 15.25 -1.06
N ALA A 47 -21.84 14.96 -2.32
CA ALA A 47 -21.60 13.60 -2.79
C ALA A 47 -20.14 13.21 -2.57
N VAL A 48 -19.92 12.04 -1.99
CA VAL A 48 -18.60 11.42 -1.80
C VAL A 48 -18.56 10.14 -2.63
N LEU A 49 -17.78 10.14 -3.72
CA LEU A 49 -17.55 9.01 -4.61
C LEU A 49 -16.31 8.24 -4.18
N GLY A 50 -16.41 6.94 -3.91
CA GLY A 50 -15.26 6.10 -3.57
C GLY A 50 -14.58 5.49 -4.78
N LEU A 51 -13.25 5.51 -4.86
CA LEU A 51 -12.47 4.86 -5.93
C LEU A 51 -11.23 4.15 -5.37
N THR A 52 -10.98 2.93 -5.85
CA THR A 52 -9.87 2.06 -5.41
C THR A 52 -8.91 1.79 -6.57
N THR A 53 -7.61 1.69 -6.29
CA THR A 53 -6.61 1.37 -7.33
C THR A 53 -6.89 0.04 -8.04
N ILE A 54 -6.71 0.01 -9.36
CA ILE A 54 -6.75 -1.24 -10.14
C ILE A 54 -5.67 -2.23 -9.70
N GLN A 55 -4.61 -1.74 -9.03
CA GLN A 55 -3.53 -2.59 -8.53
C GLN A 55 -4.00 -3.52 -7.40
N THR A 56 -5.17 -3.30 -6.78
CA THR A 56 -5.62 -4.12 -5.65
C THR A 56 -5.74 -5.60 -6.01
N VAL A 57 -6.22 -5.93 -7.21
CA VAL A 57 -6.33 -7.34 -7.64
C VAL A 57 -4.97 -7.93 -8.00
N THR A 58 -4.08 -7.13 -8.59
CA THR A 58 -2.75 -7.59 -9.01
C THR A 58 -1.71 -7.60 -7.88
N LEU A 59 -1.95 -6.89 -6.78
CA LEU A 59 -1.10 -6.90 -5.58
C LEU A 59 -1.48 -8.00 -4.57
N ASN A 60 -2.63 -8.64 -4.76
CA ASN A 60 -3.03 -9.79 -3.97
C ASN A 60 -2.46 -11.06 -4.59
N TRP A 61 -2.02 -12.04 -3.79
CA TRP A 61 -1.70 -13.36 -4.32
C TRP A 61 -2.98 -14.19 -4.47
N PRO A 62 -3.20 -14.93 -5.59
CA PRO A 62 -2.30 -15.17 -6.74
C PRO A 62 -2.54 -14.24 -7.96
N GLY A 63 -2.86 -12.97 -7.73
CA GLY A 63 -3.05 -11.94 -8.77
C GLY A 63 -4.51 -11.73 -9.19
N HIS A 64 -5.46 -12.27 -8.44
CA HIS A 64 -6.89 -12.08 -8.62
C HIS A 64 -7.64 -12.28 -7.29
N ILE A 65 -8.91 -11.87 -7.26
CA ILE A 65 -9.84 -12.12 -6.16
C ILE A 65 -11.14 -12.59 -6.82
N GLU A 66 -11.47 -13.87 -6.69
CA GLU A 66 -12.54 -14.53 -7.48
C GLU A 66 -13.87 -13.77 -7.44
N ASP A 67 -14.25 -13.24 -6.27
CA ASP A 67 -15.54 -12.58 -6.07
C ASP A 67 -15.64 -11.14 -6.61
N ILE A 68 -14.51 -10.48 -6.90
CA ILE A 68 -14.49 -9.07 -7.28
C ILE A 68 -13.64 -8.76 -8.50
N ARG A 69 -14.08 -7.74 -9.23
CA ARG A 69 -13.30 -7.05 -10.26
C ARG A 69 -13.16 -5.58 -9.91
N VAL A 70 -12.02 -5.00 -10.28
CA VAL A 70 -11.77 -3.56 -10.10
C VAL A 70 -11.78 -2.90 -11.47
N GLU A 71 -12.83 -2.13 -11.75
CA GLU A 71 -12.98 -1.33 -12.97
C GLU A 71 -12.01 -0.14 -12.95
N ASP A 72 -11.70 0.40 -14.12
CA ASP A 72 -10.86 1.60 -14.24
C ASP A 72 -11.50 2.80 -13.50
N PRO A 73 -10.78 3.47 -12.57
CA PRO A 73 -11.31 4.57 -11.77
C PRO A 73 -11.79 5.76 -12.60
N ILE A 74 -11.09 6.08 -13.69
CA ILE A 74 -11.37 7.26 -14.52
C ILE A 74 -12.69 7.06 -15.28
N SER A 75 -12.85 5.94 -15.97
CA SER A 75 -14.08 5.57 -16.66
C SER A 75 -15.26 5.42 -15.70
N THR A 76 -15.02 4.89 -14.49
CA THR A 76 -16.06 4.81 -13.44
C THR A 76 -16.51 6.19 -12.99
N ALA A 77 -15.56 7.10 -12.71
CA ALA A 77 -15.86 8.47 -12.31
C ALA A 77 -16.54 9.25 -13.43
N ALA A 78 -16.07 9.15 -14.67
CA ALA A 78 -16.68 9.80 -15.84
C ALA A 78 -18.16 9.40 -16.03
N ARG A 79 -18.53 8.17 -15.66
CA ARG A 79 -19.92 7.69 -15.70
C ARG A 79 -20.77 8.23 -14.55
N LEU A 80 -20.23 8.33 -13.34
CA LEU A 80 -21.00 8.63 -12.13
C LEU A 80 -21.03 10.13 -11.78
N VAL A 81 -19.94 10.86 -12.00
CA VAL A 81 -19.83 12.30 -11.65
C VAL A 81 -20.95 13.15 -12.28
N PRO A 82 -21.34 12.97 -13.57
CA PRO A 82 -22.45 13.72 -14.14
C PRO A 82 -23.80 13.47 -13.46
N GLN A 83 -24.01 12.28 -12.90
CA GLN A 83 -25.22 11.94 -12.14
C GLN A 83 -25.17 12.59 -10.77
N LEU A 84 -24.04 12.44 -10.07
CA LEU A 84 -23.81 13.04 -8.75
C LEU A 84 -23.96 14.57 -8.78
N ARG A 85 -23.54 15.23 -9.86
CA ARG A 85 -23.71 16.68 -10.02
C ARG A 85 -25.15 17.15 -10.15
N LYS A 86 -26.08 16.29 -10.58
CA LYS A 86 -27.51 16.61 -10.59
C LYS A 86 -28.12 16.52 -9.18
N GLU A 87 -27.48 15.75 -8.30
CA GLU A 87 -27.99 15.44 -6.98
C GLU A 87 -27.25 16.17 -5.86
N ALA A 88 -26.05 16.68 -6.11
CA ALA A 88 -25.20 17.29 -5.10
C ALA A 88 -24.64 18.64 -5.54
N ASP A 89 -24.51 19.53 -4.56
CA ASP A 89 -23.88 20.84 -4.72
C ASP A 89 -22.36 20.72 -4.82
N VAL A 90 -21.78 19.71 -4.16
CA VAL A 90 -20.33 19.44 -4.12
C VAL A 90 -20.09 17.96 -4.41
N VAL A 91 -19.08 17.66 -5.22
CA VAL A 91 -18.64 16.29 -5.53
C VAL A 91 -17.20 16.11 -5.08
N ILE A 92 -17.01 15.19 -4.14
CA ILE A 92 -15.71 14.77 -3.60
C ILE A 92 -15.42 13.36 -4.13
N ALA A 93 -14.25 13.14 -4.71
CA ALA A 93 -13.73 11.79 -4.94
C ALA A 93 -12.82 11.40 -3.76
N LEU A 94 -13.22 10.38 -3.01
CA LEU A 94 -12.40 9.73 -1.98
C LEU A 94 -11.67 8.55 -2.64
N THR A 95 -10.36 8.68 -2.83
CA THR A 95 -9.60 7.77 -3.68
C THR A 95 -8.47 7.05 -2.94
N HIS A 96 -8.15 5.85 -3.39
CA HIS A 96 -7.00 5.08 -2.92
C HIS A 96 -6.17 4.58 -4.11
N GLN A 97 -5.53 5.50 -4.84
CA GLN A 97 -4.77 5.20 -6.06
C GLN A 97 -3.43 5.92 -6.19
N GLY A 98 -3.15 6.91 -5.34
CA GLY A 98 -1.88 7.62 -5.31
C GLY A 98 -1.98 8.99 -5.97
N LEU A 99 -1.07 9.87 -5.57
CA LEU A 99 -1.11 11.27 -5.97
C LEU A 99 -1.06 11.47 -7.49
N ILE A 100 -0.20 10.72 -8.19
CA ILE A 100 -0.06 10.86 -9.65
C ILE A 100 -1.34 10.37 -10.37
N PRO A 101 -1.87 9.15 -10.14
CA PRO A 101 -3.16 8.76 -10.69
C PRO A 101 -4.31 9.72 -10.35
N ASP A 102 -4.32 10.32 -9.14
CA ASP A 102 -5.32 11.33 -8.76
C ASP A 102 -5.23 12.60 -9.61
N THR A 103 -4.02 13.06 -9.97
CA THR A 103 -3.88 14.19 -10.89
C THR A 103 -4.37 13.87 -12.30
N VAL A 104 -4.18 12.63 -12.76
CA VAL A 104 -4.70 12.17 -14.05
C VAL A 104 -6.23 12.10 -14.01
N LEU A 105 -6.81 11.57 -12.93
CA LEU A 105 -8.26 11.56 -12.71
C LEU A 105 -8.84 12.98 -12.73
N ALA A 106 -8.21 13.91 -12.01
CA ALA A 106 -8.64 15.31 -11.94
C ALA A 106 -8.62 16.01 -13.32
N ALA A 107 -7.63 15.70 -14.15
CA ALA A 107 -7.54 16.22 -15.52
C ALA A 107 -8.55 15.57 -16.47
N GLY A 108 -8.86 14.29 -16.27
CA GLY A 108 -9.71 13.50 -17.16
C GLY A 108 -11.21 13.59 -16.88
N VAL A 109 -11.63 14.00 -15.68
CA VAL A 109 -13.04 13.99 -15.25
C VAL A 109 -13.47 15.36 -14.72
N SER A 110 -14.18 16.12 -15.57
CA SER A 110 -14.79 17.39 -15.19
C SER A 110 -15.90 17.21 -14.16
N GLY A 111 -16.06 18.20 -13.29
CA GLY A 111 -17.11 18.19 -12.27
C GLY A 111 -16.72 17.43 -11.01
N ILE A 112 -15.44 17.28 -10.68
CA ILE A 112 -14.99 16.91 -9.32
C ILE A 112 -14.50 18.20 -8.65
N ASP A 113 -14.97 18.54 -7.44
CA ASP A 113 -14.45 19.73 -6.74
C ASP A 113 -13.15 19.39 -6.00
N PHE A 114 -13.16 18.24 -5.34
CA PHE A 114 -12.10 17.80 -4.45
C PHE A 114 -11.78 16.32 -4.67
N ILE A 115 -10.49 16.00 -4.74
CA ILE A 115 -9.98 14.65 -4.60
C ILE A 115 -9.26 14.56 -3.26
N VAL A 116 -9.73 13.66 -2.39
CA VAL A 116 -9.09 13.31 -1.14
C VAL A 116 -8.49 11.92 -1.32
N GLY A 117 -7.19 11.90 -1.60
CA GLY A 117 -6.46 10.71 -2.01
C GLY A 117 -5.74 9.97 -0.89
N GLY A 118 -5.15 8.84 -1.27
CA GLY A 118 -4.38 7.92 -0.42
C GLY A 118 -3.44 7.06 -1.26
N HIS A 119 -3.03 5.90 -0.75
CA HIS A 119 -2.12 4.91 -1.38
C HIS A 119 -0.64 5.32 -1.42
N SER A 120 -0.31 6.48 -2.00
CA SER A 120 1.11 6.88 -2.16
C SER A 120 1.74 7.43 -0.88
N ASN A 121 0.94 7.61 0.19
CA ASN A 121 1.36 8.14 1.49
C ASN A 121 2.04 9.51 1.38
N THR A 122 1.74 10.28 0.33
CA THR A 122 2.38 11.57 0.06
C THR A 122 1.72 12.65 0.92
N SER A 123 2.54 13.38 1.69
CA SER A 123 2.08 14.60 2.36
C SER A 123 2.04 15.74 1.36
N VAL A 124 0.84 16.17 1.00
CA VAL A 124 0.63 17.32 0.11
C VAL A 124 0.56 18.57 0.98
N ASP A 125 1.73 19.17 1.25
CA ASP A 125 1.89 20.33 2.14
C ASP A 125 1.50 21.67 1.47
N ARG A 126 1.26 21.64 0.16
CA ARG A 126 0.79 22.75 -0.65
C ARG A 126 -0.35 22.30 -1.55
N TRP A 127 -1.19 23.24 -1.91
CA TRP A 127 -2.40 23.01 -2.68
C TRP A 127 -2.02 22.52 -4.07
N LEU A 128 -2.49 21.31 -4.42
CA LEU A 128 -2.34 20.80 -5.77
C LEU A 128 -3.66 20.97 -6.51
N TRP A 129 -3.61 21.65 -7.64
CA TRP A 129 -4.75 22.00 -8.44
C TRP A 129 -4.58 21.46 -9.85
N VAL A 130 -5.62 20.86 -10.38
CA VAL A 130 -5.65 20.35 -11.75
C VAL A 130 -6.96 20.81 -12.36
N GLY A 131 -6.89 21.82 -13.23
CA GLY A 131 -8.07 22.55 -13.67
C GLY A 131 -8.81 23.16 -12.47
N ASP A 132 -10.09 22.85 -12.34
CA ASP A 132 -10.96 23.31 -11.25
C ASP A 132 -11.00 22.37 -10.04
N THR A 133 -10.27 21.25 -10.11
CA THR A 133 -10.25 20.21 -9.08
C THR A 133 -9.07 20.40 -8.13
N LEU A 134 -9.30 20.45 -6.81
CA LEU A 134 -8.22 20.39 -5.83
C LEU A 134 -7.92 18.94 -5.43
N VAL A 135 -6.65 18.57 -5.47
CA VAL A 135 -6.14 17.25 -5.07
C VAL A 135 -5.39 17.38 -3.75
N ALA A 136 -5.76 16.57 -2.76
CA ALA A 136 -5.16 16.56 -1.43
C ALA A 136 -4.84 15.15 -0.95
N GLN A 137 -3.77 15.03 -0.15
CA GLN A 137 -3.42 13.81 0.57
C GLN A 137 -2.66 14.17 1.86
N ALA A 138 -3.00 13.49 2.96
CA ALA A 138 -2.52 13.84 4.31
C ALA A 138 -1.38 12.94 4.82
N GLY A 139 -0.57 12.38 3.91
CA GLY A 139 0.50 11.47 4.28
C GLY A 139 -0.05 10.14 4.80
N SER A 140 0.46 9.67 5.94
CA SER A 140 0.11 8.36 6.52
C SER A 140 0.20 8.34 8.05
N TYR A 141 -0.33 7.26 8.64
CA TYR A 141 -0.23 6.93 10.06
C TYR A 141 -0.81 7.97 11.03
N GLY A 142 -1.76 8.78 10.58
CA GLY A 142 -2.38 9.82 11.41
C GLY A 142 -1.40 10.88 11.88
N ARG A 143 -0.30 11.10 11.17
CA ARG A 143 0.70 12.15 11.50
C ARG A 143 0.22 13.56 11.14
N ALA A 144 -0.79 13.64 10.30
CA ALA A 144 -1.43 14.89 9.92
C ALA A 144 -2.92 14.69 9.64
N LEU A 145 -3.69 15.76 9.81
CA LEU A 145 -5.09 15.87 9.40
C LEU A 145 -5.19 16.86 8.25
N GLY A 146 -5.77 16.43 7.13
CA GLY A 146 -6.14 17.30 6.02
C GLY A 146 -7.38 18.15 6.34
N ARG A 147 -7.31 19.47 6.14
CA ARG A 147 -8.44 20.41 6.33
C ARG A 147 -8.66 21.26 5.08
N ILE A 148 -9.87 21.14 4.53
CA ILE A 148 -10.37 21.92 3.39
C ILE A 148 -11.62 22.66 3.87
N ASP A 149 -11.51 23.97 4.09
CA ASP A 149 -12.63 24.85 4.35
C ASP A 149 -13.12 25.40 3.00
N PHE A 150 -14.42 25.40 2.72
CA PHE A 150 -14.92 25.93 1.45
C PHE A 150 -16.27 26.61 1.58
N ILE A 151 -16.58 27.48 0.62
CA ILE A 151 -17.86 28.19 0.52
C ILE A 151 -18.55 27.77 -0.76
N VAL A 152 -19.80 27.33 -0.63
CA VAL A 152 -20.68 27.02 -1.75
C VAL A 152 -21.63 28.19 -1.97
N ARG A 153 -21.75 28.64 -3.22
CA ARG A 153 -22.79 29.56 -3.64
C ARG A 153 -23.82 28.78 -4.45
N LYS A 154 -25.07 28.80 -3.99
CA LYS A 154 -26.22 28.29 -4.75
C LYS A 154 -26.71 29.37 -5.70
N GLY A 155 -27.03 29.00 -6.94
CA GLY A 155 -27.61 29.88 -7.94
C GLY A 155 -28.57 29.14 -8.85
N GLU A 156 -29.29 29.87 -9.71
CA GLU A 156 -30.27 29.31 -10.64
C GLU A 156 -29.66 28.33 -11.64
N SER A 157 -28.38 28.52 -12.01
CA SER A 157 -27.61 27.62 -12.89
C SER A 157 -26.93 26.46 -12.16
N GLY A 158 -27.20 26.29 -10.86
CA GLY A 158 -26.60 25.27 -10.01
C GLY A 158 -25.69 25.85 -8.92
N SER A 159 -25.20 24.95 -8.07
CA SER A 159 -24.28 25.30 -6.99
C SER A 159 -22.83 25.25 -7.46
N ARG A 160 -22.00 26.15 -6.92
CA ARG A 160 -20.56 26.16 -7.18
C ARG A 160 -19.75 26.44 -5.92
N VAL A 161 -18.59 25.80 -5.81
CA VAL A 161 -17.56 26.20 -4.84
C VAL A 161 -16.95 27.53 -5.30
N VAL A 162 -17.06 28.56 -4.46
CA VAL A 162 -16.60 29.93 -4.80
C VAL A 162 -15.36 30.36 -4.03
N SER A 163 -15.07 29.70 -2.92
CA SER A 163 -13.89 29.96 -2.10
C SER A 163 -13.43 28.67 -1.45
N VAL A 164 -12.12 28.48 -1.35
CA VAL A 164 -11.52 27.39 -0.56
C VAL A 164 -10.38 27.97 0.28
N ASN A 165 -10.39 27.65 1.58
CA ASN A 165 -9.66 28.24 2.70
C ASN A 165 -9.44 29.76 2.53
N GLY A 166 -10.51 30.49 2.19
CA GLY A 166 -10.49 31.95 2.05
C GLY A 166 -9.89 32.50 0.75
N LYS A 167 -9.69 31.67 -0.29
CA LYS A 167 -9.23 32.09 -1.62
C LYS A 167 -10.31 31.87 -2.69
N ASN A 168 -10.65 32.93 -3.43
CA ASN A 168 -11.48 32.87 -4.64
C ASN A 168 -10.64 32.29 -5.79
N ARG A 169 -11.20 31.41 -6.64
CA ARG A 169 -10.41 30.46 -7.47
C ARG A 169 -10.36 30.79 -8.99
N ALA A 170 -9.14 30.88 -9.53
CA ALA A 170 -8.65 30.40 -10.85
C ALA A 170 -7.13 30.11 -10.75
N TRP A 171 -6.58 29.15 -11.52
CA TRP A 171 -5.16 28.71 -11.48
C TRP A 171 -4.14 29.86 -11.60
N ASN A 172 -4.50 30.92 -12.32
CA ASN A 172 -3.63 32.07 -12.58
C ASN A 172 -3.60 33.12 -11.45
N ASP A 173 -4.49 33.01 -10.46
CA ASP A 173 -4.67 34.04 -9.42
C ASP A 173 -3.89 33.77 -8.12
N LEU A 174 -3.10 32.68 -8.08
CA LEU A 174 -2.27 32.36 -6.92
C LEU A 174 -0.88 33.00 -7.07
N PRO A 175 -0.50 33.98 -6.23
CA PRO A 175 0.87 34.45 -6.20
C PRO A 175 1.78 33.28 -5.81
N ARG A 176 2.73 32.95 -6.68
CA ARG A 176 3.77 31.94 -6.42
C ARG A 176 4.53 32.39 -5.17
N PRO A 177 4.47 31.67 -4.05
CA PRO A 177 5.33 32.02 -2.93
C PRO A 177 6.78 31.71 -3.30
N PRO A 178 7.75 32.56 -2.93
CA PRO A 178 9.14 32.18 -2.95
C PRO A 178 9.35 30.88 -2.17
N LEU A 179 10.20 29.99 -2.68
CA LEU A 179 10.64 28.80 -1.96
C LEU A 179 11.09 29.18 -0.53
N GLY A 180 10.53 28.51 0.48
CA GLY A 180 10.99 28.62 1.87
C GLY A 180 10.13 29.47 2.82
N LYS A 181 9.01 30.07 2.39
CA LYS A 181 8.07 30.73 3.33
C LYS A 181 6.96 29.79 3.81
N ARG A 182 6.90 29.59 5.14
CA ARG A 182 5.82 28.89 5.84
C ARG A 182 4.57 29.78 5.86
N TYR A 183 3.44 29.28 5.35
CA TYR A 183 2.12 29.88 5.59
C TYR A 183 1.54 29.31 6.89
N PRO A 184 0.79 30.11 7.68
CA PRO A 184 0.33 29.70 9.01
C PRO A 184 -0.77 28.64 9.01
N THR A 185 -1.34 28.25 7.86
CA THR A 185 -2.26 27.11 7.72
C THR A 185 -1.92 26.34 6.43
N GLY A 186 -1.02 25.36 6.54
CA GLY A 186 -0.96 24.30 5.53
C GLY A 186 -2.29 23.55 5.50
N PRO A 187 -2.65 22.86 4.41
CA PRO A 187 -3.82 21.97 4.42
C PRO A 187 -3.68 20.86 5.46
N LEU A 188 -2.49 20.68 6.05
CA LEU A 188 -2.16 19.65 7.02
C LEU A 188 -1.99 20.27 8.41
N VAL A 189 -2.84 19.83 9.34
CA VAL A 189 -2.66 20.03 10.78
C VAL A 189 -1.78 18.89 11.29
N VAL A 190 -0.59 19.19 11.82
CA VAL A 190 0.30 18.18 12.38
C VAL A 190 -0.34 17.59 13.63
N ILE A 191 -0.30 16.26 13.75
CA ILE A 191 -0.75 15.54 14.94
C ILE A 191 0.50 15.03 15.65
N ASP A 192 0.77 15.60 16.82
CA ASP A 192 1.88 15.23 17.70
C ASP A 192 1.39 15.08 19.15
N GLU A 193 2.33 14.99 20.08
CA GLU A 193 2.03 14.79 21.51
C GLU A 193 1.33 15.98 22.17
N SER A 194 1.30 17.15 21.52
CA SER A 194 0.58 18.32 22.01
C SER A 194 -0.94 18.22 21.84
N VAL A 195 -1.42 17.38 20.92
CA VAL A 195 -2.86 17.16 20.71
C VAL A 195 -3.42 16.30 21.85
N PRO A 196 -4.37 16.82 22.65
CA PRO A 196 -4.95 16.04 23.74
C PRO A 196 -5.61 14.77 23.22
N ARG A 197 -5.35 13.65 23.91
CA ARG A 197 -5.94 12.36 23.57
C ARG A 197 -7.39 12.32 24.04
N ASP A 198 -8.29 11.98 23.14
CA ASP A 198 -9.71 11.82 23.48
C ASP A 198 -9.90 10.66 24.47
N PRO A 199 -10.53 10.89 25.65
CA PRO A 199 -10.68 9.88 26.68
C PRO A 199 -11.58 8.71 26.26
N CYS A 200 -12.59 8.96 25.42
CA CYS A 200 -13.49 7.92 24.89
C CYS A 200 -12.75 7.02 23.90
N ILE A 201 -11.93 7.59 23.00
CA ILE A 201 -11.09 6.81 22.08
C ILE A 201 -10.06 5.98 22.86
N LEU A 202 -9.44 6.56 23.89
CA LEU A 202 -8.51 5.85 24.76
C LEU A 202 -9.16 4.69 25.49
N ALA A 203 -10.36 4.89 26.04
CA ALA A 203 -11.13 3.86 26.70
C ALA A 203 -11.50 2.72 25.74
N ALA A 204 -11.95 3.04 24.53
CA ALA A 204 -12.27 2.06 23.48
C ALA A 204 -11.04 1.27 23.01
N TYR A 205 -9.87 1.91 22.92
CA TYR A 205 -8.62 1.27 22.48
C TYR A 205 -7.97 0.38 23.57
N ARG A 206 -8.14 0.73 24.85
CA ARG A 206 -7.43 0.10 25.98
C ARG A 206 -7.55 -1.44 26.02
N PRO A 207 -8.73 -2.07 25.83
CA PRO A 207 -8.84 -3.53 25.85
C PRO A 207 -8.02 -4.20 24.74
N TYR A 208 -7.97 -3.61 23.55
CA TYR A 208 -7.14 -4.11 22.44
C TYR A 208 -5.67 -4.00 22.77
N ARG A 209 -5.25 -2.86 23.34
CA ARG A 209 -3.86 -2.64 23.76
C ARG A 209 -3.40 -3.67 24.79
N VAL A 210 -4.22 -3.97 25.81
CA VAL A 210 -3.90 -4.96 26.84
C VAL A 210 -3.77 -6.35 26.22
N ARG A 211 -4.77 -6.82 25.46
CA ARG A 211 -4.72 -8.13 24.80
C ARG A 211 -3.52 -8.29 23.86
N MET A 212 -3.20 -7.24 23.11
CA MET A 212 -2.02 -7.27 22.24
C MET A 212 -0.73 -7.25 23.03
N HIS A 213 -0.65 -6.47 24.12
CA HIS A 213 0.51 -6.47 25.00
C HIS A 213 0.80 -7.87 25.55
N ASP A 214 -0.20 -8.56 26.09
CA ASP A 214 -0.01 -9.91 26.66
C ASP A 214 0.51 -10.90 25.61
N ARG A 215 -0.04 -10.83 24.38
CA ARG A 215 0.41 -11.68 23.27
C ARG A 215 1.82 -11.35 22.81
N LEU A 216 2.14 -10.06 22.66
CA LEU A 216 3.42 -9.60 22.12
C LEU A 216 4.55 -9.70 23.14
N SER A 217 4.27 -9.59 24.45
CA SER A 217 5.27 -9.68 25.52
C SER A 217 5.72 -11.11 25.83
N ARG A 218 5.03 -12.13 25.32
CA ARG A 218 5.40 -13.53 25.54
C ARG A 218 6.80 -13.83 25.00
N VAL A 219 7.69 -14.28 25.88
CA VAL A 219 9.05 -14.71 25.53
C VAL A 219 9.00 -16.05 24.77
N VAL A 220 9.73 -16.13 23.66
CA VAL A 220 9.81 -17.30 22.77
C VAL A 220 11.25 -17.79 22.57
N GLY A 221 12.24 -17.09 23.12
CA GLY A 221 13.63 -17.48 23.04
C GLY A 221 14.56 -16.43 23.64
N ARG A 222 15.85 -16.58 23.39
CA ARG A 222 16.88 -15.63 23.82
C ARG A 222 17.95 -15.50 22.73
N ALA A 223 18.36 -14.28 22.42
CA ALA A 223 19.50 -13.99 21.58
C ALA A 223 20.74 -13.81 22.46
N GLY A 224 21.82 -14.55 22.16
CA GLY A 224 23.11 -14.38 22.85
C GLY A 224 23.72 -13.01 22.55
N ASP A 225 23.64 -12.58 21.30
CA ASP A 225 24.06 -11.27 20.79
C ASP A 225 22.98 -10.64 19.92
N ALA A 226 23.10 -9.34 19.65
CA ALA A 226 22.16 -8.63 18.80
C ALA A 226 22.24 -9.10 17.34
N VAL A 227 21.09 -9.50 16.79
CA VAL A 227 20.91 -9.82 15.36
C VAL A 227 20.64 -8.51 14.62
N ARG A 228 21.66 -7.97 13.96
CA ARG A 228 21.60 -6.63 13.36
C ARG A 228 20.92 -6.63 11.99
N ILE A 229 20.19 -5.55 11.70
CA ILE A 229 19.59 -5.29 10.38
C ILE A 229 20.63 -4.99 9.30
N GLY A 230 21.84 -4.59 9.69
CA GLY A 230 22.91 -4.23 8.77
C GLY A 230 22.64 -2.92 8.01
N ASN A 231 23.37 -2.70 6.92
CA ASN A 231 23.13 -1.57 6.04
C ASN A 231 21.92 -1.92 5.14
N PRO A 232 20.86 -1.11 5.11
CA PRO A 232 19.76 -1.34 4.19
C PRO A 232 20.23 -1.41 2.74
N ARG A 233 21.37 -0.82 2.38
CA ARG A 233 21.96 -0.85 1.03
C ARG A 233 22.81 -2.09 0.73
N SER A 234 23.09 -2.95 1.73
CA SER A 234 23.82 -4.21 1.52
C SER A 234 22.88 -5.36 1.17
N ALA A 235 23.37 -6.33 0.39
CA ALA A 235 22.55 -7.45 -0.07
C ALA A 235 22.22 -8.47 1.04
N GLN A 236 23.04 -8.60 2.09
CA GLN A 236 22.85 -9.60 3.15
C GLN A 236 23.00 -8.95 4.52
N SER A 237 22.23 -9.42 5.51
CA SER A 237 22.34 -8.97 6.90
C SER A 237 21.96 -10.09 7.85
N PRO A 238 22.49 -10.12 9.09
CA PRO A 238 22.12 -11.16 10.04
C PRO A 238 20.61 -11.30 10.26
N ALA A 239 19.88 -10.18 10.37
CA ALA A 239 18.44 -10.21 10.55
C ALA A 239 17.71 -10.75 9.32
N GLY A 240 18.12 -10.33 8.12
CA GLY A 240 17.50 -10.78 6.90
C GLY A 240 17.80 -12.23 6.56
N ASN A 241 19.02 -12.68 6.83
CA ASN A 241 19.42 -14.08 6.69
C ASN A 241 18.62 -14.96 7.65
N LEU A 242 18.41 -14.53 8.90
CA LEU A 242 17.56 -15.24 9.85
C LEU A 242 16.11 -15.38 9.33
N VAL A 243 15.54 -14.35 8.72
CA VAL A 243 14.20 -14.41 8.13
C VAL A 243 14.17 -15.35 6.91
N ALA A 244 15.16 -15.27 6.03
CA ALA A 244 15.26 -16.16 4.87
C ALA A 244 15.43 -17.63 5.29
N ASP A 245 16.26 -17.89 6.31
CA ASP A 245 16.43 -19.23 6.89
C ASP A 245 15.13 -19.75 7.51
N ALA A 246 14.40 -18.90 8.25
CA ALA A 246 13.11 -19.27 8.84
C ALA A 246 12.07 -19.62 7.76
N ILE A 247 12.01 -18.85 6.67
CA ILE A 247 11.12 -19.13 5.53
C ILE A 247 11.51 -20.44 4.87
N ARG A 248 12.80 -20.65 4.56
CA ARG A 248 13.29 -21.89 3.95
C ARG A 248 12.98 -23.10 4.81
N TRP A 249 13.23 -22.99 6.12
CA TRP A 249 12.96 -24.05 7.09
C TRP A 249 11.48 -24.38 7.19
N PHE A 250 10.61 -23.36 7.27
CA PHE A 250 9.16 -23.53 7.32
C PHE A 250 8.61 -24.18 6.04
N ALA A 251 9.02 -23.67 4.87
CA ALA A 251 8.57 -24.15 3.57
C ALA A 251 9.24 -25.46 3.12
N ARG A 252 10.29 -25.91 3.82
CA ARG A 252 11.14 -27.06 3.44
C ARG A 252 11.69 -26.95 2.02
N SER A 253 12.01 -25.74 1.58
CA SER A 253 12.48 -25.46 0.22
C SER A 253 14.00 -25.57 0.09
N ASP A 254 14.49 -25.68 -1.14
CA ASP A 254 15.92 -25.67 -1.46
C ASP A 254 16.52 -24.28 -1.24
N VAL A 255 15.78 -23.26 -1.68
CA VAL A 255 16.17 -21.85 -1.63
C VAL A 255 15.05 -21.04 -1.00
N ALA A 256 15.39 -19.96 -0.29
CA ALA A 256 14.44 -18.92 0.04
C ALA A 256 14.98 -17.53 -0.24
N LEU A 257 14.07 -16.62 -0.61
CA LEU A 257 14.35 -15.22 -0.89
C LEU A 257 13.50 -14.29 -0.04
N VAL A 258 14.13 -13.24 0.46
CA VAL A 258 13.47 -12.16 1.19
C VAL A 258 14.00 -10.84 0.66
N ASP A 259 13.13 -10.01 0.12
CA ASP A 259 13.47 -8.63 -0.21
C ASP A 259 13.93 -7.86 1.05
N THR A 260 15.02 -7.09 0.96
CA THR A 260 15.48 -6.32 2.13
C THR A 260 14.44 -5.35 2.67
N GLY A 261 13.58 -4.81 1.80
CA GLY A 261 12.48 -3.93 2.18
C GLY A 261 11.48 -4.62 3.11
N SER A 262 11.49 -5.94 3.20
CA SER A 262 10.68 -6.68 4.18
C SER A 262 11.24 -6.66 5.59
N VAL A 263 12.55 -6.48 5.77
CA VAL A 263 13.20 -6.58 7.07
C VAL A 263 13.25 -5.20 7.71
N ALA A 264 12.44 -5.01 8.75
CA ALA A 264 12.21 -3.72 9.39
C ALA A 264 13.13 -3.48 10.59
N ARG A 265 13.40 -4.53 11.37
CA ARG A 265 14.18 -4.45 12.63
C ARG A 265 15.02 -5.69 12.86
N GLY A 266 16.10 -5.51 13.61
CA GLY A 266 16.89 -6.60 14.19
C GLY A 266 16.32 -7.12 15.51
N ILE A 267 17.02 -8.08 16.10
CA ILE A 267 16.73 -8.64 17.44
C ILE A 267 17.78 -8.12 18.42
N PRO A 268 17.39 -7.47 19.54
CA PRO A 268 18.35 -7.11 20.59
C PRO A 268 18.87 -8.35 21.32
N ALA A 269 20.06 -8.27 21.93
CA ALA A 269 20.54 -9.32 22.82
C ALA A 269 19.58 -9.48 24.02
N GLY A 270 19.43 -10.71 24.52
CA GLY A 270 18.51 -11.02 25.61
C GLY A 270 17.19 -11.66 25.16
N PRO A 271 16.11 -11.55 25.96
CA PRO A 271 14.84 -12.21 25.67
C PRO A 271 14.24 -11.81 24.32
N ILE A 272 13.85 -12.79 23.53
CA ILE A 272 13.12 -12.62 22.29
C ILE A 272 11.65 -12.82 22.59
N THR A 273 10.82 -11.82 22.29
CA THR A 273 9.37 -11.90 22.46
C THR A 273 8.67 -12.13 21.12
N VAL A 274 7.39 -12.53 21.16
CA VAL A 274 6.53 -12.54 19.96
C VAL A 274 6.55 -11.16 19.28
N GLY A 275 6.52 -10.07 20.05
CA GLY A 275 6.61 -8.70 19.54
C GLY A 275 7.95 -8.39 18.89
N THR A 276 9.05 -8.93 19.41
CA THR A 276 10.38 -8.82 18.78
C THR A 276 10.34 -9.41 17.37
N LEU A 277 9.85 -10.65 17.22
CA LEU A 277 9.74 -11.32 15.91
C LEU A 277 8.73 -10.64 14.98
N PHE A 278 7.55 -10.26 15.51
CA PHE A 278 6.51 -9.58 14.75
C PHE A 278 7.01 -8.27 14.12
N ASN A 279 7.86 -7.53 14.84
CA ASN A 279 8.42 -6.27 14.38
C ASN A 279 9.67 -6.43 13.50
N MET A 280 10.19 -7.65 13.29
CA MET A 280 11.26 -7.88 12.33
C MET A 280 10.79 -7.72 10.89
N ILE A 281 9.53 -8.04 10.60
CA ILE A 281 8.95 -7.96 9.24
C ILE A 281 8.07 -6.72 9.13
N ASN A 282 8.27 -5.94 8.07
CA ASN A 282 7.47 -4.76 7.76
C ASN A 282 5.99 -5.14 7.57
N GLY A 283 5.08 -4.32 8.11
CA GLY A 283 3.65 -4.64 8.11
C GLY A 283 3.04 -4.87 6.72
N TYR A 284 3.52 -4.13 5.71
CA TYR A 284 3.04 -4.25 4.33
C TYR A 284 3.60 -5.46 3.56
N THR A 285 4.62 -6.14 4.10
CA THR A 285 5.22 -7.35 3.49
C THR A 285 4.87 -8.63 4.24
N ARG A 286 3.99 -8.56 5.26
CA ARG A 286 3.45 -9.75 5.95
C ARG A 286 2.40 -10.44 5.08
N GLN A 287 2.88 -11.03 4.00
CA GLN A 287 2.09 -11.82 3.06
C GLN A 287 2.33 -13.31 3.25
N ASN A 288 1.54 -14.14 2.56
CA ASN A 288 1.72 -15.58 2.52
C ASN A 288 3.13 -15.94 2.03
N ILE A 289 3.63 -17.07 2.52
CA ILE A 289 4.84 -17.69 2.01
C ILE A 289 4.41 -18.65 0.93
N VAL A 290 4.91 -18.41 -0.28
CA VAL A 290 4.60 -19.20 -1.47
C VAL A 290 5.85 -19.94 -1.88
N THR A 291 5.70 -21.21 -2.24
CA THR A 291 6.77 -22.06 -2.77
C THR A 291 6.54 -22.34 -4.24
N LEU A 292 7.51 -21.97 -5.06
CA LEU A 292 7.58 -22.34 -6.47
C LEU A 292 8.51 -23.54 -6.66
N GLU A 293 8.14 -24.44 -7.55
CA GLU A 293 9.03 -25.41 -8.17
C GLU A 293 9.42 -24.91 -9.57
N MET A 294 10.71 -24.88 -9.87
CA MET A 294 11.23 -24.41 -11.16
C MET A 294 12.56 -25.05 -11.53
N THR A 295 12.87 -25.10 -12.83
CA THR A 295 14.17 -25.59 -13.29
C THR A 295 15.30 -24.66 -12.84
N GLY A 296 16.53 -25.17 -12.75
CA GLY A 296 17.69 -24.33 -12.44
C GLY A 296 17.88 -23.16 -13.42
N ALA A 297 17.56 -23.37 -14.70
CA ALA A 297 17.57 -22.33 -15.72
C ALA A 297 16.53 -21.23 -15.44
N ASP A 298 15.30 -21.61 -15.08
CA ASP A 298 14.23 -20.68 -14.74
C ASP A 298 14.53 -19.92 -13.44
N LEU A 299 15.10 -20.59 -12.44
CA LEU A 299 15.55 -19.97 -11.20
C LEU A 299 16.63 -18.91 -11.47
N THR A 300 17.61 -19.24 -12.30
CA THR A 300 18.69 -18.32 -12.68
C THR A 300 18.14 -17.10 -13.39
N ARG A 301 17.26 -17.29 -14.39
CA ARG A 301 16.67 -16.19 -15.16
C ARG A 301 15.77 -15.30 -14.31
N SER A 302 14.92 -15.89 -13.47
CA SER A 302 14.00 -15.13 -12.62
C SER A 302 14.74 -14.28 -11.58
N LEU A 303 15.78 -14.85 -11.00
CA LEU A 303 16.63 -14.13 -10.07
C LEU A 303 17.43 -13.02 -10.77
N ALA A 304 17.93 -13.27 -11.98
CA ALA A 304 18.63 -12.27 -12.78
C ALA A 304 17.72 -11.07 -13.13
N ASP A 305 16.50 -11.34 -13.60
CA ASP A 305 15.53 -10.29 -13.92
C ASP A 305 15.12 -9.49 -12.67
N TRP A 306 14.95 -10.17 -11.54
CA TRP A 306 14.64 -9.50 -10.28
C TRP A 306 15.79 -8.60 -9.80
N LEU A 307 17.05 -9.06 -9.93
CA LEU A 307 18.25 -8.29 -9.58
C LEU A 307 18.56 -7.15 -10.56
N GLY A 308 18.09 -7.25 -11.80
CA GLY A 308 18.26 -6.25 -12.84
C GLY A 308 17.42 -4.99 -12.62
N GLY A 309 16.23 -5.10 -12.02
CA GLY A 309 15.29 -3.98 -11.86
C GLY A 309 15.86 -2.73 -11.14
N THR A 310 15.55 -1.54 -11.67
CA THR A 310 16.00 -0.19 -11.21
C THR A 310 15.89 0.04 -9.69
N ASP A 311 14.84 -0.46 -9.05
CA ASP A 311 14.56 -0.26 -7.62
C ASP A 311 14.94 -1.43 -6.71
N LYS A 312 15.41 -2.56 -7.26
CA LYS A 312 15.51 -3.85 -6.56
C LYS A 312 16.93 -4.36 -6.42
N LEU A 313 17.81 -3.53 -5.87
CA LEU A 313 18.93 -4.13 -5.15
C LEU A 313 18.36 -4.73 -3.85
N ARG A 314 18.91 -5.88 -3.47
CA ARG A 314 18.97 -6.47 -2.13
C ARG A 314 17.90 -7.52 -1.79
N ALA A 315 18.33 -8.77 -1.94
CA ALA A 315 17.66 -9.96 -1.46
C ALA A 315 18.50 -10.63 -0.39
N HIS A 316 17.90 -11.04 0.72
CA HIS A 316 18.44 -12.06 1.59
C HIS A 316 18.17 -13.43 0.99
N VAL A 317 19.18 -14.30 1.01
CA VAL A 317 19.14 -15.60 0.33
C VAL A 317 19.47 -16.67 1.35
N SER A 318 18.67 -17.72 1.41
CA SER A 318 18.95 -18.92 2.20
C SER A 318 19.07 -20.12 1.28
N GLY A 319 20.00 -21.02 1.57
CA GLY A 319 20.19 -22.29 0.84
C GLY A 319 20.91 -22.19 -0.51
N ALA A 320 21.25 -20.98 -0.95
CA ALA A 320 21.98 -20.73 -2.18
C ALA A 320 23.06 -19.66 -2.00
N SER A 321 24.05 -19.70 -2.89
CA SER A 321 25.05 -18.66 -3.06
C SER A 321 25.28 -18.40 -4.54
N PHE A 322 25.49 -17.15 -4.92
CA PHE A 322 25.80 -16.77 -6.29
C PHE A 322 26.53 -15.42 -6.30
N ARG A 323 27.17 -15.11 -7.42
CA ARG A 323 27.70 -13.79 -7.75
C ARG A 323 26.83 -13.18 -8.83
N PHE A 324 26.76 -11.86 -8.87
CA PHE A 324 26.10 -11.19 -9.98
C PHE A 324 26.82 -9.90 -10.36
N THR A 325 26.73 -9.55 -11.64
CA THR A 325 27.11 -8.26 -12.19
C THR A 325 25.85 -7.57 -12.70
N ARG A 326 25.79 -6.24 -12.58
CA ARG A 326 24.64 -5.45 -13.03
C ARG A 326 25.08 -4.45 -14.08
N ASN A 327 24.32 -4.38 -15.18
CA ASN A 327 24.51 -3.41 -16.25
C ASN A 327 23.16 -2.78 -16.61
N GLY A 328 22.91 -1.57 -16.08
CA GLY A 328 21.60 -0.92 -16.18
C GLY A 328 20.51 -1.76 -15.52
N ASP A 329 19.53 -2.17 -16.33
CA ASP A 329 18.36 -2.94 -15.89
C ASP A 329 18.53 -4.46 -16.03
N MET A 330 19.73 -4.90 -16.40
CA MET A 330 20.07 -6.30 -16.55
C MET A 330 21.04 -6.73 -15.44
N ALA A 331 20.87 -7.95 -14.95
CA ALA A 331 21.85 -8.62 -14.11
C ALA A 331 22.25 -9.96 -14.72
N GLU A 332 23.52 -10.33 -14.56
CA GLU A 332 24.05 -11.63 -14.95
C GLU A 332 24.52 -12.38 -13.70
N ILE A 333 24.12 -13.64 -13.57
CA ILE A 333 24.44 -14.48 -12.41
C ILE A 333 25.56 -15.47 -12.78
N SER A 334 26.54 -15.63 -11.89
CA SER A 334 27.64 -16.58 -11.99
C SER A 334 27.89 -17.30 -10.67
N ASP A 335 28.60 -18.43 -10.70
CA ASP A 335 28.94 -19.24 -9.51
C ASP A 335 27.69 -19.60 -8.66
N PHE A 336 26.56 -19.87 -9.33
CA PHE A 336 25.31 -20.21 -8.65
C PHE A 336 25.37 -21.64 -8.11
N LYS A 337 25.33 -21.74 -6.78
CA LYS A 337 25.28 -22.99 -6.03
C LYS A 337 24.02 -23.07 -5.18
N VAL A 338 23.48 -24.27 -5.07
CA VAL A 338 22.38 -24.63 -4.15
C VAL A 338 22.88 -25.73 -3.23
N LYS A 339 22.77 -25.52 -1.91
CA LYS A 339 23.31 -26.43 -0.89
C LYS A 339 24.81 -26.74 -1.07
N GLY A 340 25.58 -25.79 -1.61
CA GLY A 340 27.03 -25.90 -1.84
C GLY A 340 27.42 -26.50 -3.19
N GLU A 341 26.49 -27.12 -3.91
CA GLU A 341 26.74 -27.76 -5.21
C GLU A 341 26.42 -26.81 -6.37
N PRO A 342 27.17 -26.83 -7.48
CA PRO A 342 26.83 -26.09 -8.69
C PRO A 342 25.40 -26.39 -9.14
N LEU A 343 24.66 -25.34 -9.47
CA LEU A 343 23.28 -25.47 -9.96
C LEU A 343 23.26 -26.19 -11.32
N ASP A 344 22.55 -27.31 -11.40
CA ASP A 344 22.19 -27.97 -12.67
C ASP A 344 21.00 -27.24 -13.32
N PRO A 345 21.13 -26.70 -14.54
CA PRO A 345 20.07 -25.93 -15.20
C PRO A 345 18.81 -26.76 -15.51
N ARG A 346 18.91 -28.09 -15.61
CA ARG A 346 17.79 -28.98 -15.96
C ARG A 346 17.11 -29.60 -14.74
N ARG A 347 17.77 -29.57 -13.58
CA ARG A 347 17.20 -30.08 -12.33
C ARG A 347 16.13 -29.12 -11.81
N SER A 348 15.10 -29.69 -11.17
CA SER A 348 14.07 -28.94 -10.47
C SER A 348 14.51 -28.54 -9.06
N TYR A 349 14.19 -27.31 -8.65
CA TYR A 349 14.45 -26.76 -7.33
C TYR A 349 13.21 -26.06 -6.78
N THR A 350 13.09 -26.07 -5.46
CA THR A 350 12.04 -25.34 -4.75
C THR A 350 12.55 -23.99 -4.22
N LEU A 351 11.79 -22.93 -4.48
CA LEU A 351 12.07 -21.57 -4.05
C LEU A 351 10.89 -21.04 -3.22
N ALA A 352 11.13 -20.71 -1.96
CA ALA A 352 10.14 -20.09 -1.10
C ALA A 352 10.39 -18.58 -0.92
N ALA A 353 9.34 -17.77 -1.05
CA ALA A 353 9.41 -16.35 -0.74
C ALA A 353 8.04 -15.81 -0.33
N GLN A 354 8.00 -14.56 0.10
CA GLN A 354 6.73 -13.88 0.31
C GLN A 354 6.01 -13.67 -1.03
N ALA A 355 4.68 -13.70 -1.01
CA ALA A 355 3.89 -13.78 -2.24
C ALA A 355 4.15 -12.61 -3.22
N TYR A 356 4.35 -11.37 -2.75
CA TYR A 356 4.71 -10.26 -3.64
C TYR A 356 6.07 -10.41 -4.32
N VAL A 357 7.03 -11.08 -3.68
CA VAL A 357 8.32 -11.40 -4.29
C VAL A 357 8.10 -12.46 -5.37
N ILE A 358 7.25 -13.46 -5.11
CA ILE A 358 6.90 -14.49 -6.10
C ILE A 358 6.18 -13.88 -7.31
N MET A 359 5.28 -12.91 -7.13
CA MET A 359 4.60 -12.23 -8.25
C MET A 359 5.57 -11.55 -9.22
N ASP A 360 6.76 -11.15 -8.76
CA ASP A 360 7.80 -10.63 -9.64
C ASP A 360 8.64 -11.72 -10.27
N LEU A 361 9.03 -12.74 -9.50
CA LEU A 361 9.87 -13.84 -9.99
C LEU A 361 9.19 -14.69 -11.06
N ILE A 362 7.90 -14.97 -10.90
CA ILE A 362 7.17 -15.86 -11.81
C ILE A 362 7.04 -15.31 -13.23
N LYS A 363 7.12 -13.98 -13.41
CA LYS A 363 7.06 -13.31 -14.74
C LYS A 363 8.12 -13.83 -15.71
N SER A 364 9.24 -14.34 -15.17
CA SER A 364 10.41 -14.80 -15.92
C SER A 364 10.60 -16.32 -15.89
N ALA A 365 9.70 -17.04 -15.22
CA ALA A 365 9.66 -18.49 -15.14
C ALA A 365 8.29 -19.03 -15.60
N PRO A 366 8.03 -19.09 -16.92
CA PRO A 366 6.73 -19.51 -17.45
C PRO A 366 6.37 -20.96 -17.11
N ASN A 367 7.37 -21.78 -16.73
CA ASN A 367 7.18 -23.18 -16.34
C ASN A 367 7.19 -23.39 -14.82
N ALA A 368 7.26 -22.32 -14.01
CA ALA A 368 7.23 -22.47 -12.56
C ALA A 368 5.85 -22.95 -12.10
N ILE A 369 5.85 -23.87 -11.15
CA ILE A 369 4.65 -24.47 -10.57
C ILE A 369 4.54 -24.02 -9.11
N VAL A 370 3.39 -23.49 -8.72
CA VAL A 370 3.11 -23.24 -7.28
C VAL A 370 2.87 -24.59 -6.62
N VAL A 371 3.71 -24.96 -5.66
CA VAL A 371 3.63 -26.26 -4.96
C VAL A 371 3.14 -26.16 -3.52
N ALA A 372 3.09 -24.94 -2.96
CA ALA A 372 2.45 -24.61 -1.68
C ALA A 372 2.25 -23.09 -1.55
N ASP A 373 1.18 -22.62 -0.89
CA ASP A 373 0.90 -21.20 -0.61
C ASP A 373 0.16 -20.91 0.71
#